data_AF-A0A4R4P5M6-F1
#
_entry.id   AF-A0A4R4P5M6-F1
#
_cell.length_a   1.000
_cell.length_b   1.000
_cell.length_c   1.000
_cell.angle_alpha   90.00
_cell.angle_beta   90.00
_cell.angle_gamma   90.00
#
_symmetry.space_group_name_H-M   'P 1'
#
loop_
_entity.id
_entity.type
_entity.pdbx_description
1 polymer ?
#
loop_
_entity_poly.entity_id
_entity_poly.type
_entity_poly.pdbx_seq_one_letter_code
_entity_poly.pdbx_strand_id
1 'polypeptide(L)'
;MTEDRKRSEVHERFAQTEAERISQEVEDAAADPAYQAEWIRQSNLTYGGLVAAGLVMVQPFLTEPSLDVSALVCVVAFAVSIPLLAALLVLNRQEEFRRRTSRSVPVAIAKGVAQATAFVGITAGFWHMSLVAGIVFLVMGCIAAGVHSSGYVNLEYDASFRSRFRPRKRRAPQ
;
A
#
# COMPACT_ATOMS: atom_id res chain seq x y z
N MET A 1 34.39 31.21 12.66
CA MET A 1 34.29 29.76 12.98
C MET A 1 33.20 29.45 14.03
N THR A 2 32.99 30.30 15.04
CA THR A 2 31.95 30.10 16.07
C THR A 2 30.52 30.44 15.61
N GLU A 3 30.36 31.36 14.65
CA GLU A 3 29.03 31.71 14.09
C GLU A 3 28.47 30.63 13.16
N ASP A 4 29.30 30.03 12.30
CA ASP A 4 28.84 28.99 11.36
C ASP A 4 28.30 27.76 12.10
N ARG A 5 28.96 27.38 13.21
CA ARG A 5 28.51 26.29 14.09
C ARG A 5 27.17 26.61 14.76
N LYS A 6 26.99 27.84 15.27
CA LYS A 6 25.69 28.28 15.81
C LYS A 6 24.59 28.27 14.76
N ARG A 7 24.90 28.63 13.51
CA ARG A 7 23.94 28.64 12.40
C ARG A 7 23.50 27.22 11.99
N SER A 8 24.44 26.27 12.01
CA SER A 8 24.18 24.83 11.76
C SER A 8 23.31 24.23 12.87
N GLU A 9 23.64 24.48 14.14
CA GLU A 9 22.88 23.96 15.28
C GLU A 9 21.43 24.49 15.31
N VAL A 10 21.21 25.74 14.88
CA VAL A 10 19.86 26.31 14.75
C VAL A 10 19.09 25.69 13.58
N HIS A 11 19.74 25.44 12.43
CA HIS A 11 19.09 24.76 11.30
C HIS A 11 18.72 23.32 11.62
N GLU A 12 19.60 22.58 12.30
CA GLU A 12 19.33 21.20 12.71
C GLU A 12 18.16 21.12 13.70
N ARG A 13 18.12 22.01 14.70
CA ARG A 13 17.00 22.08 15.65
C ARG A 13 15.69 22.46 14.97
N PHE A 14 15.74 23.36 13.99
CA PHE A 14 14.56 23.73 13.22
C PHE A 14 14.06 22.55 12.37
N ALA A 15 14.96 21.86 11.67
CA ALA A 15 14.65 20.67 10.87
C ALA A 15 14.10 19.52 11.74
N GLN A 16 14.67 19.30 12.93
CA GLN A 16 14.16 18.30 13.89
C GLN A 16 12.77 18.68 14.41
N THR A 17 12.55 19.95 14.77
CA THR A 17 11.24 20.41 15.25
C THR A 17 10.18 20.30 14.16
N GLU A 18 10.53 20.60 12.91
CA GLU A 18 9.64 20.46 11.77
C GLU A 18 9.37 18.98 11.46
N ALA A 19 10.37 18.12 11.52
CA ALA A 19 10.20 16.67 11.35
C ALA A 19 9.33 16.05 12.46
N GLU A 20 9.50 16.48 13.71
CA GLU A 20 8.66 16.05 14.84
C GLU A 20 7.22 16.50 14.65
N ARG A 21 7.01 17.75 14.23
CA ARG A 21 5.68 18.28 13.95
C ARG A 21 5.01 17.54 12.80
N ILE A 22 5.73 17.25 11.71
CA ILE A 22 5.21 16.46 10.59
C ILE A 22 4.85 15.06 11.08
N SER A 23 5.69 14.42 11.88
CA SER A 23 5.44 13.09 12.43
C SER A 23 4.19 13.06 13.31
N GLN A 24 4.00 14.08 14.15
CA GLN A 24 2.78 14.25 14.96
C GLN A 24 1.54 14.48 14.09
N GLU A 25 1.61 15.36 13.09
CA GLU A 25 0.49 15.61 12.18
C GLU A 25 0.10 14.33 11.40
N VAL A 26 1.08 13.50 11.01
CA VAL A 26 0.84 12.19 10.38
C VAL A 26 0.24 11.20 11.37
N GLU A 27 0.70 11.16 12.62
CA GLU A 27 0.15 10.27 13.65
C GLU A 27 -1.29 10.63 14.01
N ASP A 28 -1.59 11.92 14.16
CA ASP A 28 -2.93 12.45 14.40
C ASP A 28 -3.86 12.16 13.22
N ALA A 29 -3.39 12.36 11.98
CA ALA A 29 -4.15 12.00 10.79
C ALA A 29 -4.37 10.48 10.67
N ALA A 30 -3.36 9.67 11.02
CA ALA A 30 -3.47 8.22 11.05
C ALA A 30 -4.39 7.73 12.18
N ALA A 31 -4.62 8.53 13.23
CA ALA A 31 -5.57 8.23 14.30
C ALA A 31 -7.02 8.62 13.93
N ASP A 32 -7.25 9.35 12.85
CA ASP A 32 -8.59 9.72 12.39
C ASP A 32 -9.39 8.46 11.99
N PRO A 33 -10.54 8.18 12.64
CA PRO A 33 -11.38 7.04 12.29
C PRO A 33 -11.89 7.09 10.85
N ALA A 34 -12.07 8.27 10.24
CA ALA A 34 -12.47 8.38 8.84
C ALA A 34 -11.35 7.93 7.90
N TYR A 35 -10.11 8.30 8.19
CA TYR A 35 -8.92 7.85 7.46
C TYR A 35 -8.74 6.33 7.56
N GLN A 36 -8.90 5.77 8.76
CA GLN A 36 -8.83 4.31 8.97
C GLN A 36 -9.90 3.55 8.17
N ALA A 37 -11.13 4.06 8.14
CA ALA A 37 -12.21 3.43 7.36
C ALA A 37 -11.93 3.45 5.85
N GLU A 38 -11.38 4.56 5.33
CA GLU A 38 -10.95 4.66 3.93
C GLU A 38 -9.86 3.63 3.60
N TRP A 39 -8.85 3.55 4.47
CA TRP A 39 -7.72 2.64 4.29
C TRP A 39 -8.16 1.17 4.28
N ILE A 40 -9.08 0.79 5.17
CA ILE A 40 -9.68 -0.56 5.19
C ILE A 40 -10.45 -0.81 3.89
N ARG A 41 -11.22 0.17 3.39
CA ARG A 41 -11.97 0.03 2.13
C ARG A 41 -11.04 -0.20 0.93
N GLN A 42 -9.95 0.57 0.83
CA GLN A 42 -8.95 0.41 -0.23
C GLN A 42 -8.23 -0.95 -0.13
N SER A 43 -7.90 -1.38 1.09
CA SER A 43 -7.29 -2.70 1.32
C SER A 43 -8.23 -3.83 0.91
N ASN A 44 -9.52 -3.75 1.26
CA ASN A 44 -10.52 -4.73 0.85
C ASN A 44 -10.70 -4.79 -0.66
N LEU A 45 -10.73 -3.65 -1.34
CA LEU A 45 -10.80 -3.59 -2.80
C LEU A 45 -9.59 -4.29 -3.43
N THR A 46 -8.39 -4.03 -2.90
CA THR A 46 -7.15 -4.65 -3.38
C THR A 46 -7.16 -6.16 -3.18
N TYR A 47 -7.47 -6.63 -1.96
CA TYR A 47 -7.46 -8.06 -1.65
C TYR A 47 -8.55 -8.81 -2.42
N GLY A 48 -9.77 -8.27 -2.48
CA GLY A 48 -10.87 -8.84 -3.23
C GLY A 48 -10.57 -8.90 -4.73
N GLY A 49 -10.01 -7.83 -5.29
CA GLY A 49 -9.58 -7.78 -6.69
C GLY A 49 -8.51 -8.82 -7.02
N LEU A 50 -7.50 -8.99 -6.16
CA LEU A 50 -6.45 -9.99 -6.34
C LEU A 50 -6.97 -11.43 -6.21
N VAL A 51 -7.90 -11.69 -5.27
CA VAL A 51 -8.56 -13.00 -5.16
C VAL A 51 -9.35 -13.32 -6.43
N ALA A 52 -10.17 -12.36 -6.89
CA ALA A 52 -10.96 -12.55 -8.11
C ALA A 52 -10.07 -12.77 -9.34
N ALA A 53 -9.01 -11.98 -9.49
CA ALA A 53 -8.02 -12.15 -10.56
C ALA A 53 -7.36 -13.53 -10.49
N GLY A 54 -6.95 -13.97 -9.30
CA GLY A 54 -6.36 -15.30 -9.11
C GLY A 54 -7.30 -16.44 -9.49
N LEU A 55 -8.56 -16.36 -9.08
CA LEU A 55 -9.56 -17.38 -9.44
C LEU A 55 -9.76 -17.46 -10.96
N VAL A 56 -9.84 -16.33 -11.65
CA VAL A 56 -9.96 -16.30 -13.13
C VAL A 56 -8.69 -16.80 -13.79
N MET A 57 -7.52 -16.39 -13.31
CA MET A 57 -6.23 -16.76 -13.91
C MET A 57 -5.89 -18.25 -13.78
N VAL A 58 -6.34 -18.92 -12.71
CA VAL A 58 -6.05 -20.34 -12.47
C VAL A 58 -7.00 -21.27 -13.25
N GLN A 59 -8.19 -20.80 -13.64
CA GLN A 59 -9.20 -21.62 -14.32
C GLN A 59 -8.68 -22.39 -15.55
N PRO A 60 -7.94 -21.78 -16.50
CA PRO A 60 -7.47 -22.49 -17.69
C PRO A 60 -6.56 -23.68 -17.38
N PHE A 61 -5.83 -23.62 -16.26
CA PHE A 61 -4.87 -24.65 -15.85
C PHE A 61 -5.54 -25.90 -15.27
N LEU A 62 -6.82 -25.83 -14.88
CA LEU A 62 -7.55 -26.98 -14.36
C LEU A 62 -7.91 -28.00 -15.45
N THR A 63 -7.93 -27.56 -16.71
CA THR A 63 -8.30 -28.38 -17.86
C THR A 63 -7.10 -28.80 -18.71
N GLU A 64 -5.92 -28.24 -18.45
CA GLU A 64 -4.71 -28.52 -19.22
C GLU A 64 -4.08 -29.86 -18.77
N PRO A 65 -3.77 -30.80 -19.67
CA PRO A 65 -3.19 -32.09 -19.31
C PRO A 65 -1.77 -32.02 -18.76
N SER A 66 -1.05 -30.93 -19.03
CA SER A 66 0.32 -30.71 -18.55
C SER A 66 0.60 -29.23 -18.36
N LEU A 67 1.21 -28.89 -17.22
CA LEU A 67 1.61 -27.51 -16.92
C LEU A 67 3.09 -27.33 -17.27
N ASP A 68 3.41 -26.27 -18.00
CA ASP A 68 4.78 -25.81 -18.10
C ASP A 68 5.23 -25.15 -16.77
N VAL A 69 6.51 -24.79 -16.69
CA VAL A 69 7.09 -24.21 -15.47
C VAL A 69 6.39 -22.91 -15.08
N SER A 70 6.02 -22.07 -16.06
CA SER A 70 5.37 -20.79 -15.80
C SER A 70 3.96 -20.97 -15.24
N ALA A 71 3.17 -21.88 -15.81
CA ALA A 71 1.84 -22.23 -15.32
C ALA A 71 1.90 -22.86 -13.93
N LEU A 72 2.87 -23.75 -13.67
CA LEU A 72 3.08 -24.32 -12.34
C LEU A 72 3.38 -23.24 -11.30
N VAL A 73 4.28 -22.29 -11.61
CA VAL A 73 4.57 -21.15 -10.73
C VAL A 73 3.31 -20.31 -10.48
N CYS A 74 2.50 -20.05 -11.51
CA CYS A 74 1.24 -19.33 -11.37
C CYS A 74 0.28 -20.02 -10.37
N VAL A 75 0.04 -21.32 -10.55
CA VAL A 75 -0.86 -22.10 -9.70
C VAL A 75 -0.35 -22.15 -8.25
N VAL A 76 0.94 -22.41 -8.03
CA VAL A 76 1.53 -22.46 -6.69
C VAL A 76 1.46 -21.10 -6.00
N ALA A 77 1.75 -20.01 -6.73
CA ALA A 77 1.69 -18.67 -6.17
C ALA A 77 0.26 -18.29 -5.73
N PHE A 78 -0.76 -18.64 -6.52
CA PHE A 78 -2.15 -18.40 -6.14
C PHE A 78 -2.68 -19.35 -5.07
N ALA A 79 -2.16 -20.58 -4.98
CA ALA A 79 -2.48 -21.49 -3.88
C ALA A 79 -2.05 -20.92 -2.51
N VAL A 80 -0.98 -20.12 -2.47
CA VAL A 80 -0.56 -19.38 -1.27
C VAL A 80 -1.33 -18.07 -1.10
N SER A 81 -1.47 -17.30 -2.18
CA SER A 81 -2.03 -15.96 -2.13
C SER A 81 -3.52 -15.94 -1.78
N ILE A 82 -4.33 -16.79 -2.42
CA ILE A 82 -5.80 -16.76 -2.26
C ILE A 82 -6.22 -16.98 -0.80
N PRO A 83 -5.75 -18.01 -0.07
CA PRO A 83 -6.10 -18.19 1.34
C PRO A 83 -5.65 -17.03 2.23
N LEU A 84 -4.45 -16.49 2.00
CA LEU A 84 -3.93 -15.36 2.78
C LEU A 84 -4.76 -14.09 2.55
N LEU A 85 -5.07 -13.76 1.29
CA LEU A 85 -5.90 -12.61 0.95
C LEU A 85 -7.33 -12.75 1.49
N ALA A 86 -7.90 -13.96 1.45
CA ALA A 86 -9.21 -14.24 2.03
C ALA A 86 -9.21 -14.06 3.56
N ALA A 87 -8.18 -14.56 4.25
CA ALA A 87 -8.03 -14.34 5.68
C ALA A 87 -7.89 -12.85 6.04
N LEU A 88 -7.12 -12.10 5.24
CA LEU A 88 -6.95 -10.65 5.41
C LEU A 88 -8.26 -9.88 5.14
N LEU A 89 -9.08 -10.29 4.18
CA LEU A 89 -10.42 -9.73 3.95
C LEU A 89 -11.33 -9.92 5.16
N VAL A 90 -11.36 -11.14 5.72
CA VAL A 90 -12.14 -11.44 6.92
C VAL A 90 -11.63 -10.62 8.10
N LEU A 91 -10.30 -10.50 8.26
CA LEU A 91 -9.70 -9.67 9.30
C LEU A 91 -10.11 -8.21 9.16
N ASN A 92 -9.95 -7.62 7.98
CA ASN A 92 -10.35 -6.23 7.72
C ASN A 92 -11.84 -5.99 8.02
N ARG A 93 -12.71 -6.96 7.69
CA ARG A 93 -14.14 -6.89 8.01
C ARG A 93 -14.39 -6.90 9.52
N GLN A 94 -13.60 -7.66 10.28
CA GLN A 94 -13.66 -7.65 11.74
C GLN A 94 -13.12 -6.34 12.34
N GLU A 95 -12.07 -5.77 11.77
CA GLU A 95 -11.52 -4.47 12.19
C GLU A 95 -12.51 -3.33 11.97
N GLU A 96 -13.19 -3.33 10.81
CA GLU A 96 -14.27 -2.40 10.49
C GLU A 96 -15.42 -2.52 11.51
N PHE A 97 -15.84 -3.75 11.81
CA PHE A 97 -16.90 -4.01 12.80
C PHE A 97 -16.50 -3.54 14.21
N ARG A 98 -15.24 -3.74 14.61
CA ARG A 98 -14.74 -3.40 15.96
C ARG A 98 -14.20 -1.97 16.09
N ARG A 99 -14.14 -1.21 14.99
CA ARG A 99 -13.52 0.13 14.92
C ARG A 99 -12.10 0.17 15.52
N ARG A 100 -11.33 -0.92 15.37
CA ARG A 100 -9.94 -1.02 15.82
C ARG A 100 -9.13 -1.79 14.80
N THR A 101 -8.07 -1.16 14.31
CA THR A 101 -7.10 -1.78 13.39
C THR A 101 -6.04 -2.56 14.15
N SER A 102 -5.75 -3.79 13.71
CA SER A 102 -4.65 -4.59 14.23
C SER A 102 -3.33 -4.11 13.61
N ARG A 103 -2.51 -3.39 14.38
CA ARG A 103 -1.14 -3.01 13.97
C ARG A 103 -0.12 -4.13 14.16
N SER A 104 -0.56 -5.39 14.09
CA SER A 104 0.32 -6.52 14.39
C SER A 104 1.31 -6.81 13.26
N VAL A 105 2.59 -6.95 13.60
CA VAL A 105 3.68 -7.36 12.69
C VAL A 105 3.31 -8.60 11.83
N PRO A 106 2.71 -9.68 12.37
CA PRO A 106 2.32 -10.82 11.53
C PRO A 106 1.33 -10.45 10.42
N VAL A 107 0.41 -9.51 10.65
CA VAL A 107 -0.55 -9.06 9.62
C VAL A 107 0.17 -8.30 8.51
N ALA A 108 1.15 -7.47 8.86
CA ALA A 108 1.96 -6.75 7.88
C ALA A 108 2.76 -7.72 6.99
N ILE A 109 3.38 -8.75 7.60
CA ILE A 109 4.10 -9.80 6.87
C ILE A 109 3.13 -10.58 5.98
N ALA A 110 1.99 -11.02 6.51
CA ALA A 110 0.98 -11.76 5.75
C ALA A 110 0.48 -10.95 4.54
N LYS A 111 0.23 -9.64 4.71
CA LYS A 111 -0.14 -8.73 3.62
C LYS A 111 0.94 -8.70 2.54
N GLY A 112 2.19 -8.50 2.92
CA GLY A 112 3.31 -8.45 1.98
C GLY A 112 3.46 -9.75 1.20
N VAL A 113 3.43 -10.90 1.89
CA VAL A 113 3.54 -12.23 1.26
C VAL A 113 2.36 -12.47 0.31
N ALA A 114 1.14 -12.18 0.74
CA ALA A 114 -0.07 -12.41 -0.05
C ALA A 114 -0.08 -11.59 -1.34
N GLN A 115 0.29 -10.31 -1.26
CA GLN A 115 0.33 -9.42 -2.43
C GLN A 115 1.50 -9.75 -3.36
N ALA A 116 2.68 -10.04 -2.82
CA ALA A 116 3.85 -10.41 -3.63
C ALA A 116 3.61 -11.72 -4.39
N THR A 117 3.06 -12.73 -3.72
CA THR A 117 2.70 -14.01 -4.37
C THR A 117 1.59 -13.84 -5.40
N ALA A 118 0.57 -13.00 -5.15
CA ALA A 118 -0.44 -12.68 -6.16
C ALA A 118 0.20 -12.08 -7.42
N PHE A 119 1.09 -11.10 -7.25
CA PHE A 119 1.76 -10.42 -8.36
C PHE A 119 2.64 -11.38 -9.18
N VAL A 120 3.40 -12.25 -8.49
CA VAL A 120 4.18 -13.31 -9.14
C VAL A 120 3.27 -14.25 -9.93
N GLY A 121 2.14 -14.65 -9.34
CA GLY A 121 1.15 -15.51 -10.00
C GLY A 121 0.61 -14.90 -11.29
N ILE A 122 0.16 -13.64 -11.24
CA ILE A 122 -0.34 -12.92 -12.43
C ILE A 122 0.76 -12.85 -13.51
N THR A 123 1.97 -12.46 -13.14
CA THR A 123 3.09 -12.33 -14.08
C THR A 123 3.43 -13.66 -14.74
N ALA A 124 3.49 -14.74 -13.96
CA ALA A 124 3.77 -16.09 -14.47
C ALA A 124 2.65 -16.58 -15.40
N GLY A 125 1.38 -16.27 -15.08
CA GLY A 125 0.25 -16.56 -15.95
C GLY A 125 0.33 -15.86 -17.31
N PHE A 126 0.70 -14.58 -17.35
CA PHE A 126 0.94 -13.90 -18.63
C PHE A 126 2.14 -14.47 -19.38
N TRP A 127 3.21 -14.84 -18.68
CA TRP A 127 4.39 -15.44 -19.30
C TRP A 127 4.12 -16.81 -19.93
N HIS A 128 3.24 -17.60 -19.30
CA HIS A 128 2.76 -18.86 -19.86
C HIS A 128 2.00 -18.65 -21.20
N MET A 129 1.17 -17.60 -21.29
CA MET A 129 0.46 -17.27 -22.53
C MET A 129 1.40 -16.75 -23.62
N SER A 130 2.29 -15.82 -23.26
CA SER A 130 3.27 -15.23 -24.17
C SER A 130 4.35 -14.47 -23.40
N LEU A 131 5.61 -14.66 -23.79
CA LEU A 131 6.74 -13.90 -23.26
C LEU A 131 6.55 -12.38 -23.43
N VAL A 132 5.96 -11.95 -24.55
CA VAL A 132 5.66 -10.53 -24.82
C VAL A 132 4.59 -10.01 -23.85
N ALA A 133 3.54 -10.79 -23.58
CA ALA A 133 2.49 -10.38 -22.64
C ALA A 133 3.04 -10.19 -21.22
N GLY A 134 3.94 -11.08 -20.77
CA GLY A 134 4.63 -10.95 -19.49
C GLY A 134 5.45 -9.65 -19.38
N ILE A 135 6.23 -9.31 -20.42
CA ILE A 135 7.01 -8.06 -20.45
C ILE A 135 6.09 -6.84 -20.42
N VAL A 136 5.05 -6.82 -21.24
CA VAL A 136 4.08 -5.72 -21.29
C VAL A 136 3.41 -5.52 -19.93
N PHE A 137 3.01 -6.61 -19.26
CA PHE A 137 2.43 -6.55 -17.93
C PHE A 137 3.39 -5.91 -16.91
N LEU A 138 4.67 -6.30 -16.91
CA LEU A 138 5.67 -5.73 -16.00
C LEU A 138 5.91 -4.24 -16.26
N VAL A 139 6.08 -3.84 -17.53
CA VAL A 139 6.29 -2.43 -17.90
C VAL A 139 5.09 -1.59 -17.47
N MET A 140 3.87 -2.05 -17.76
CA MET A 140 2.65 -1.35 -17.36
C MET A 140 2.47 -1.33 -15.83
N GLY A 141 2.85 -2.39 -15.13
CA GLY A 141 2.88 -2.44 -13.67
C GLY A 141 3.82 -1.40 -13.08
N CYS A 142 5.03 -1.23 -13.65
CA CYS A 142 5.97 -0.19 -13.23
C CYS A 142 5.41 1.21 -13.48
N ILE A 143 4.79 1.45 -14.64
CA ILE A 143 4.15 2.74 -14.95
C ILE A 143 3.01 3.02 -13.97
N ALA A 144 2.14 2.04 -13.71
CA ALA A 144 1.04 2.19 -12.76
C ALA A 144 1.53 2.47 -11.33
N ALA A 145 2.59 1.80 -10.89
CA ALA A 145 3.23 2.07 -9.61
C ALA A 145 3.80 3.49 -9.53
N GLY A 146 4.42 3.96 -10.62
CA GLY A 146 4.91 5.33 -10.75
C GLY A 146 3.79 6.37 -10.69
N VAL A 147 2.68 6.14 -11.40
CA VAL A 147 1.49 7.00 -11.35
C VAL A 147 0.91 7.04 -9.94
N HIS A 148 0.74 5.89 -9.30
CA HIS A 148 0.24 5.80 -7.94
C HIS A 148 1.15 6.53 -6.94
N SER A 149 2.46 6.35 -7.04
CA SER A 149 3.45 7.06 -6.21
C SER A 149 3.39 8.58 -6.44
N SER A 150 3.31 9.03 -7.70
CA SER A 150 3.21 10.47 -8.03
C SER A 150 1.91 11.10 -7.52
N GLY A 151 0.81 10.34 -7.51
CA GLY A 151 -0.47 10.76 -6.94
C GLY A 151 -0.36 11.00 -5.44
N TYR A 152 0.32 10.10 -4.71
CA TYR A 152 0.60 10.29 -3.29
C TYR A 152 1.46 11.52 -3.01
N VAL A 153 2.55 11.69 -3.76
CA VAL A 153 3.46 12.83 -3.58
C VAL A 153 2.74 14.16 -3.84
N ASN A 154 1.93 14.27 -4.89
CA ASN A 154 1.17 15.50 -5.16
C ASN A 154 0.13 15.81 -4.07
N LEU A 155 -0.49 14.80 -3.47
CA LEU A 155 -1.43 14.99 -2.35
C LEU A 155 -0.73 15.47 -1.07
N GLU A 156 0.46 14.94 -0.76
CA GLU A 156 1.27 15.40 0.38
C GLU A 156 1.77 16.84 0.17
N TYR A 157 2.22 17.19 -1.04
CA TYR A 157 2.65 18.54 -1.37
C TYR A 157 1.51 19.57 -1.24
N ASP A 158 0.31 19.29 -1.73
CA ASP A 158 -0.84 20.22 -1.65
C ASP A 158 -1.36 20.39 -0.20
N ALA A 159 -1.32 19.32 0.60
CA ALA A 159 -1.67 19.40 2.03
C ALA A 159 -0.70 20.29 2.82
N SER A 160 0.62 20.19 2.54
CA SER A 160 1.65 21.05 3.13
C SER A 160 1.47 22.53 2.74
N PHE A 161 1.03 22.78 1.51
CA PHE A 161 0.78 24.13 1.02
C PHE A 161 -0.43 24.76 1.71
N ARG A 162 -1.52 24.01 1.87
CA ARG A 162 -2.72 24.47 2.58
C ARG A 162 -2.51 24.71 4.07
N SER A 163 -1.68 23.91 4.74
CA SER A 163 -1.40 24.09 6.18
C SER A 163 -0.66 25.41 6.46
N ARG A 164 0.18 25.87 5.52
CA ARG A 164 0.91 27.14 5.61
C ARG A 164 -0.01 28.37 5.62
N PHE A 165 -1.22 28.26 5.06
CA PHE A 165 -2.19 29.35 5.01
C PHE A 165 -3.35 29.22 6.01
N ARG A 166 -3.31 28.23 6.92
CA ARG A 166 -4.39 28.08 7.91
C ARG A 166 -4.35 29.27 8.90
N PRO A 167 -5.40 30.11 8.98
CA PRO A 167 -5.40 31.26 9.87
C PRO A 167 -5.26 30.77 11.32
N ARG A 168 -4.23 31.26 12.02
CA ARG A 168 -4.05 31.01 13.45
C ARG A 168 -5.30 31.52 14.18
N LYS A 169 -6.16 30.61 14.63
CA LYS A 169 -7.36 30.94 15.40
C LYS A 169 -6.89 31.73 16.64
N ARG A 170 -7.07 33.05 16.62
CA ARG A 170 -6.77 33.93 17.77
C ARG A 170 -7.61 33.41 18.93
N ARG A 171 -6.95 32.86 19.96
CA ARG A 171 -7.60 32.60 21.25
C ARG A 171 -8.12 33.95 21.74
N ALA A 172 -9.44 34.07 21.88
CA ALA A 172 -10.03 35.22 22.53
C ALA A 172 -9.58 35.20 24.01
N PRO A 173 -9.09 36.33 24.55
CA PRO A 173 -8.88 36.44 25.98
C PRO A 173 -10.24 36.43 26.69
N GLN A 174 -10.36 35.59 27.71
CA GLN A 174 -11.40 35.72 28.74
C GLN A 174 -10.93 36.73 29.78
#